data_AF-A0A538F4E3-F1
#
_entry.id   AF-A0A538F4E3-F1
#
_cell.length_a   1.000
_cell.length_b   1.000
_cell.length_c   1.000
_cell.angle_alpha   90.00
_cell.angle_beta   90.00
_cell.angle_gamma   90.00
#
_symmetry.space_group_name_H-M   'P 1'
#
loop_
_entity.id
_entity.type
_entity.pdbx_description
1 polymer ?
#
loop_
_entity_poly.entity_id
_entity_poly.type
_entity_poly.pdbx_seq_one_letter_code
_entity_poly.pdbx_strand_id
1 'polypeptide(L)'
;MGERSVRYSPNGEDFVDVCPLCQDEALDHGWLKEGSPTTPVVADRRRKRLGPLGSLFESRKPPAERVVDEPILRRLSEPEKAMVEAAEIFNGSAFRRTVAGIAKSLGEPKVSVVPLSGVNAEVVISVVWDISWYQYRVTPESGQPVRLAERGHDPRELESMFTSWNAKLTAEGRIAPDISPL
;
A
#
# COMPACT_ATOMS: atom_id res chain seq x y z
N MET A 1 27.84 -28.33 -19.65
CA MET A 1 26.63 -27.52 -19.38
C MET A 1 27.13 -26.13 -19.02
N GLY A 2 26.91 -25.14 -19.88
CA GLY A 2 27.41 -23.78 -19.66
C GLY A 2 26.51 -23.02 -18.69
N GLU A 3 27.09 -22.36 -17.71
CA GLU A 3 26.40 -21.42 -16.84
C GLU A 3 25.79 -20.29 -17.68
N ARG A 4 24.52 -19.99 -17.45
CA ARG A 4 23.85 -18.88 -18.15
C ARG A 4 24.06 -17.61 -17.34
N SER A 5 24.95 -16.74 -17.81
CA SER A 5 25.10 -15.39 -17.27
C SER A 5 23.90 -14.51 -17.65
N VAL A 6 23.55 -13.57 -16.78
CA VAL A 6 22.46 -12.59 -16.97
C VAL A 6 23.06 -11.20 -16.91
N ARG A 7 22.66 -10.30 -17.81
CA ARG A 7 23.28 -8.98 -17.90
C ARG A 7 22.58 -7.95 -17.02
N TYR A 8 23.36 -7.16 -16.30
CA TYR A 8 22.92 -6.07 -15.43
C TYR A 8 23.69 -4.79 -15.73
N SER A 9 23.08 -3.65 -15.48
CA SER A 9 23.69 -2.34 -15.65
C SER A 9 23.82 -1.62 -14.31
N PRO A 10 25.06 -1.37 -13.82
CA PRO A 10 25.27 -0.62 -12.58
C PRO A 10 24.79 0.83 -12.65
N ASN A 11 24.91 1.46 -13.83
CA ASN A 11 24.65 2.89 -14.03
C ASN A 11 23.53 3.18 -15.04
N GLY A 12 22.92 2.14 -15.63
CA GLY A 12 21.91 2.25 -16.68
C GLY A 12 22.47 2.43 -18.10
N GLU A 13 23.79 2.56 -18.27
CA GLU A 13 24.44 2.80 -19.58
C GLU A 13 25.25 1.57 -20.06
N ASP A 14 26.10 1.00 -19.21
CA ASP A 14 26.93 -0.16 -19.55
C ASP A 14 26.38 -1.46 -18.93
N PHE A 15 26.52 -2.58 -19.63
CA PHE A 15 26.07 -3.90 -19.15
C PHE A 15 27.24 -4.82 -18.81
N VAL A 16 27.14 -5.50 -17.69
CA VAL A 16 28.07 -6.53 -17.21
C VAL A 16 27.36 -7.86 -16.99
N ASP A 17 28.08 -8.95 -17.21
CA ASP A 17 27.56 -10.31 -17.06
C ASP A 17 27.63 -10.74 -15.59
N VAL A 18 26.48 -11.12 -15.03
CA VAL A 18 26.33 -11.55 -13.63
C VAL A 18 25.99 -13.04 -13.60
N CYS A 19 26.69 -13.80 -12.77
CA CYS A 19 26.45 -15.23 -12.61
C CYS A 19 25.14 -15.49 -11.83
N PRO A 20 24.58 -16.71 -11.86
CA PRO A 20 23.32 -17.03 -11.17
C PRO A 20 23.30 -16.77 -9.67
N LEU A 21 24.44 -16.84 -8.99
CA LEU A 21 24.54 -16.66 -7.54
C LEU A 21 24.63 -15.19 -7.10
N CYS A 22 24.99 -14.27 -8.01
CA CYS A 22 25.23 -12.87 -7.70
C CYS A 22 24.08 -11.95 -8.17
N GLN A 23 22.98 -12.51 -8.66
CA GLN A 23 21.84 -11.72 -9.16
C GLN A 23 21.15 -10.91 -8.06
N ASP A 24 21.05 -11.47 -6.85
CA ASP A 24 20.42 -10.81 -5.71
C ASP A 24 21.27 -9.62 -5.24
N GLU A 25 22.59 -9.80 -5.15
CA GLU A 25 23.52 -8.72 -4.79
C GLU A 25 23.53 -7.59 -5.84
N ALA A 26 23.43 -7.93 -7.13
CA ALA A 26 23.29 -6.92 -8.19
C ALA A 26 21.99 -6.11 -8.03
N LEU A 27 20.87 -6.76 -7.66
CA LEU A 27 19.60 -6.07 -7.39
C LEU A 27 19.67 -5.18 -6.14
N ASP A 28 20.35 -5.65 -5.08
CA ASP A 28 20.57 -4.88 -3.85
C ASP A 28 21.40 -3.61 -4.09
N HIS A 29 22.36 -3.69 -5.02
CA HIS A 29 23.12 -2.53 -5.49
C HIS A 29 22.35 -1.64 -6.48
N GLY A 30 21.08 -1.96 -6.77
CA GLY A 30 20.22 -1.20 -7.68
C GLY A 30 20.57 -1.37 -9.15
N TRP A 31 21.30 -2.43 -9.53
CA TRP A 31 21.67 -2.65 -10.92
C TRP A 31 20.45 -3.05 -11.75
N LEU A 32 20.34 -2.46 -12.92
CA LEU A 32 19.21 -2.67 -13.82
C LEU A 32 19.43 -3.89 -14.70
N LYS A 33 18.57 -4.90 -14.57
CA LYS A 33 18.59 -6.08 -15.44
C LYS A 33 18.23 -5.72 -16.88
N GLU A 34 18.98 -6.24 -17.84
CA GLU A 34 18.71 -6.06 -19.28
C GLU A 34 17.28 -6.50 -19.64
N GLY A 35 16.51 -5.60 -20.26
CA GLY A 35 15.11 -5.84 -20.63
C GLY A 35 14.08 -5.67 -19.51
N SER A 36 14.48 -5.24 -18.31
CA SER A 36 13.52 -4.80 -17.29
C SER A 36 12.74 -3.58 -17.82
N PRO A 37 11.40 -3.55 -17.75
CA PRO A 37 10.61 -2.43 -18.26
C PRO A 37 10.85 -1.19 -17.41
N THR A 38 11.87 -0.42 -17.76
CA THR A 38 12.08 0.93 -17.24
C THR A 38 10.98 1.79 -17.82
N THR A 39 10.02 2.20 -17.00
CA THR A 39 9.03 3.21 -17.39
C THR A 39 9.78 4.45 -17.86
N PRO A 40 9.60 4.90 -19.11
CA PRO A 40 10.26 6.11 -19.55
C PRO A 40 9.57 7.28 -18.86
N VAL A 41 10.31 8.01 -18.03
CA VAL A 41 9.90 9.32 -17.54
C VAL A 41 9.87 10.24 -18.76
N VAL A 42 8.68 10.45 -19.33
CA VAL A 42 8.48 11.37 -20.44
C VAL A 42 8.76 12.79 -19.92
N ALA A 43 9.94 13.31 -20.24
CA ALA A 43 10.27 14.71 -20.02
C ALA A 43 9.35 15.58 -20.90
N ASP A 44 8.43 16.29 -20.25
CA ASP A 44 7.48 17.17 -20.91
C ASP A 44 8.21 18.41 -21.48
N ARG A 45 8.65 18.30 -22.75
CA ARG A 45 9.24 19.41 -23.50
C ARG A 45 8.15 20.43 -23.83
N ARG A 46 7.95 21.41 -22.94
CA ARG A 46 7.18 22.62 -23.26
C ARG A 46 7.87 23.40 -24.38
N ARG A 47 7.17 23.51 -25.51
CA ARG A 47 7.57 24.30 -26.69
C ARG A 47 7.72 25.78 -26.30
N LYS A 48 8.90 26.35 -26.52
CA LYS A 48 9.09 27.80 -26.62
C LYS A 48 8.35 28.29 -27.87
N ARG A 49 7.38 29.20 -27.70
CA ARG A 49 6.92 30.09 -28.77
C ARG A 49 7.49 31.49 -28.50
N LEU A 50 8.27 31.99 -29.44
CA LEU A 50 8.61 33.41 -29.57
C LEU A 50 7.44 34.17 -30.20
N GLY A 51 7.22 35.41 -29.75
CA GLY A 51 6.34 36.41 -30.38
C GLY A 51 6.10 37.61 -29.46
N PRO A 52 6.39 38.87 -29.88
CA PRO A 52 6.56 40.02 -28.98
C PRO A 52 5.37 41.00 -28.94
N LEU A 53 5.48 41.96 -28.01
CA LEU A 53 4.77 43.25 -27.85
C LEU A 53 3.46 43.27 -27.06
N GLY A 54 3.54 43.96 -25.91
CA GLY A 54 2.50 44.89 -25.47
C GLY A 54 1.46 44.36 -24.48
N SER A 55 1.75 44.42 -23.19
CA SER A 55 0.81 45.06 -22.25
C SER A 55 1.53 45.43 -20.95
N LEU A 56 1.24 46.65 -20.55
CA LEU A 56 1.69 47.39 -19.39
C LEU A 56 0.96 46.92 -18.13
N PHE A 57 1.67 47.00 -17.00
CA PHE A 57 1.19 46.95 -15.61
C PHE A 57 0.49 45.68 -15.13
N GLU A 58 1.27 44.78 -14.53
CA GLU A 58 0.77 43.89 -13.49
C GLU A 58 1.87 43.64 -12.45
N SER A 59 1.63 44.04 -11.21
CA SER A 59 2.55 43.80 -10.09
C SER A 59 2.65 42.29 -9.86
N ARG A 60 3.74 41.72 -10.38
CA ARG A 60 4.07 40.30 -10.27
C ARG A 60 4.33 39.95 -8.80
N LYS A 61 3.28 39.51 -8.10
CA LYS A 61 3.42 38.71 -6.88
C LYS A 61 4.31 37.51 -7.26
N PRO A 62 5.48 37.31 -6.62
CA PRO A 62 6.30 36.14 -6.94
C PRO A 62 5.43 34.90 -6.72
N PRO A 63 5.40 33.94 -7.67
CA PRO A 63 4.80 32.66 -7.41
C PRO A 63 5.54 32.11 -6.19
N ALA A 64 4.83 31.90 -5.09
CA ALA A 64 5.35 31.07 -4.03
C ALA A 64 5.62 29.72 -4.69
N GLU A 65 6.90 29.45 -4.95
CA GLU A 65 7.38 28.15 -5.33
C GLU A 65 6.86 27.22 -4.24
N ARG A 66 5.88 26.39 -4.59
CA ARG A 66 5.41 25.34 -3.70
C ARG A 66 6.63 24.45 -3.54
N VAL A 67 7.35 24.68 -2.44
CA VAL A 67 8.25 23.70 -1.87
C VAL A 67 7.36 22.48 -1.70
N VAL A 68 7.49 21.54 -2.63
CA VAL A 68 7.01 20.19 -2.39
C VAL A 68 7.93 19.70 -1.28
N ASP A 69 7.43 19.77 -0.04
CA ASP A 69 8.14 19.19 1.08
C ASP A 69 8.46 17.75 0.66
N GLU A 70 9.75 17.44 0.53
CA GLU A 70 10.20 16.06 0.32
C GLU A 70 9.47 15.19 1.34
N PRO A 71 8.81 14.10 0.91
CA PRO A 71 7.97 13.32 1.80
C PRO A 71 8.86 12.78 2.91
N ILE A 72 8.81 13.40 4.08
CA ILE A 72 9.47 12.91 5.27
C ILE A 72 8.84 11.55 5.53
N LEU A 73 9.59 10.48 5.27
CA LEU A 73 9.19 9.11 5.55
C LEU A 73 9.03 8.97 7.08
N ARG A 74 7.85 9.34 7.59
CA ARG A 74 7.52 9.23 9.00
C ARG A 74 7.54 7.76 9.38
N ARG A 75 8.21 7.45 10.48
CA ARG A 75 8.12 6.11 11.07
C ARG A 75 6.70 5.90 11.59
N LEU A 76 6.07 4.81 11.17
CA LEU A 76 4.81 4.34 11.75
C LEU A 76 5.00 4.07 13.25
N SER A 77 4.00 4.41 14.04
CA SER A 77 3.90 3.96 15.44
C SER A 77 3.66 2.45 15.50
N GLU A 78 3.96 1.82 16.64
CA GLU A 78 3.77 0.37 16.81
C GLU A 78 2.32 -0.09 16.52
N PRO A 79 1.26 0.63 16.95
CA PRO A 79 -0.11 0.26 16.58
C PRO A 79 -0.36 0.36 15.07
N GLU A 80 0.16 1.39 14.39
CA GLU A 80 0.03 1.53 12.93
C GLU A 80 0.76 0.39 12.20
N LYS A 81 1.94 -0.01 12.65
CA LYS A 81 2.66 -1.17 12.11
C LYS A 81 1.83 -2.46 12.29
N ALA A 82 1.31 -2.69 13.49
CA ALA A 82 0.48 -3.86 13.77
C ALA A 82 -0.79 -3.90 12.89
N MET A 83 -1.42 -2.75 12.65
CA MET A 83 -2.56 -2.66 11.73
C MET A 83 -2.18 -3.00 10.28
N VAL A 84 -1.06 -2.47 9.80
CA VAL A 84 -0.56 -2.73 8.43
C VAL A 84 -0.20 -4.20 8.26
N GLU A 85 0.59 -4.76 9.17
CA GLU A 85 0.98 -6.17 9.15
C GLU A 85 -0.25 -7.10 9.20
N ALA A 86 -1.19 -6.85 10.12
CA ALA A 86 -2.40 -7.65 10.21
C ALA A 86 -3.25 -7.58 8.94
N ALA A 87 -3.35 -6.40 8.32
CA ALA A 87 -4.04 -6.26 7.04
C ALA A 87 -3.32 -7.03 5.92
N GLU A 88 -1.98 -7.03 5.87
CA GLU A 88 -1.21 -7.81 4.91
C GLU A 88 -1.43 -9.32 5.08
N ILE A 89 -1.37 -9.81 6.31
CA ILE A 89 -1.65 -11.21 6.66
C ILE A 89 -3.08 -11.59 6.25
N PHE A 90 -4.07 -10.75 6.59
CA PHE A 90 -5.45 -10.97 6.17
C PHE A 90 -5.60 -11.01 4.65
N ASN A 91 -4.94 -10.09 3.95
CA ASN A 91 -4.98 -10.00 2.49
C ASN A 91 -4.35 -11.20 1.79
N GLY A 92 -3.40 -11.89 2.45
CA GLY A 92 -2.82 -13.15 1.98
C GLY A 92 -3.72 -14.38 2.23
N SER A 93 -4.76 -14.25 3.07
CA SER A 93 -5.64 -15.36 3.46
C SER A 93 -6.77 -15.61 2.45
N ALA A 94 -7.41 -16.78 2.57
CA ALA A 94 -8.62 -17.11 1.81
C ALA A 94 -9.79 -16.14 2.10
N PHE A 95 -9.84 -15.53 3.29
CA PHE A 95 -10.92 -14.63 3.70
C PHE A 95 -10.97 -13.35 2.87
N ARG A 96 -9.83 -12.89 2.32
CA ARG A 96 -9.79 -11.77 1.37
C ARG A 96 -10.76 -11.99 0.21
N ARG A 97 -10.71 -13.17 -0.43
CA ARG A 97 -11.57 -13.50 -1.57
C ARG A 97 -13.04 -13.58 -1.17
N THR A 98 -13.33 -14.10 0.02
CA THR A 98 -14.69 -14.18 0.57
C THR A 98 -15.26 -12.79 0.81
N VAL A 99 -14.54 -11.92 1.51
CA VAL A 99 -14.95 -10.53 1.78
C VAL A 99 -15.17 -9.76 0.48
N ALA A 100 -14.23 -9.87 -0.47
CA ALA A 100 -14.36 -9.24 -1.78
C ALA A 100 -15.59 -9.75 -2.56
N GLY A 101 -15.92 -11.04 -2.43
CA GLY A 101 -17.11 -11.63 -3.05
C GLY A 101 -18.41 -11.10 -2.45
N ILE A 102 -18.49 -11.00 -1.12
CA ILE A 102 -19.64 -10.44 -0.41
C ILE A 102 -19.83 -8.96 -0.79
N ALA A 103 -18.73 -8.19 -0.85
CA ALA A 103 -18.76 -6.78 -1.24
C ALA A 103 -19.39 -6.54 -2.62
N LYS A 104 -19.23 -7.47 -3.57
CA LYS A 104 -19.89 -7.36 -4.89
C LYS A 104 -21.41 -7.41 -4.81
N SER A 105 -21.97 -8.05 -3.79
CA SER A 105 -23.42 -8.23 -3.62
C SER A 105 -24.03 -7.21 -2.66
N LEU A 106 -23.29 -6.85 -1.61
CA LEU A 106 -23.77 -5.96 -0.53
C LEU A 106 -23.20 -4.54 -0.61
N GLY A 107 -22.33 -4.25 -1.57
CA GLY A 107 -21.64 -2.95 -1.70
C GLY A 107 -20.39 -2.84 -0.81
N GLU A 108 -19.90 -1.61 -0.66
CA GLU A 108 -18.69 -1.33 0.11
C GLU A 108 -18.94 -1.51 1.62
N PRO A 109 -18.14 -2.34 2.32
CA PRO A 109 -18.23 -2.44 3.77
C PRO A 109 -17.52 -1.27 4.46
N LYS A 110 -17.92 -0.99 5.69
CA LYS A 110 -17.07 -0.28 6.66
C LYS A 110 -16.08 -1.28 7.24
N VAL A 111 -14.81 -0.88 7.36
CA VAL A 111 -13.75 -1.76 7.89
C VAL A 111 -13.06 -1.10 9.08
N SER A 112 -12.86 -1.86 10.15
CA SER A 112 -12.11 -1.44 11.33
C SER A 112 -11.00 -2.44 11.62
N VAL A 113 -9.82 -1.96 11.96
CA VAL A 113 -8.64 -2.74 12.34
C VAL A 113 -8.18 -2.25 13.71
N VAL A 114 -8.23 -3.12 14.71
CA VAL A 114 -8.00 -2.76 16.12
C VAL A 114 -6.95 -3.69 16.72
N PRO A 115 -5.72 -3.21 16.95
CA PRO A 115 -4.75 -3.93 17.74
C PRO A 115 -5.25 -4.07 19.18
N LEU A 116 -5.16 -5.28 19.73
CA LEU A 116 -5.51 -5.54 21.11
C LEU A 116 -4.29 -5.40 22.02
N SER A 117 -4.54 -4.80 23.18
CA SER A 117 -3.60 -4.83 24.29
C SER A 117 -3.47 -6.26 24.81
N GLY A 118 -2.28 -6.85 24.67
CA GLY A 118 -2.03 -8.22 25.11
C GLY A 118 -0.65 -8.71 24.72
N VAL A 119 -0.26 -9.88 25.22
CA VAL A 119 1.07 -10.47 24.98
C VAL A 119 1.25 -11.07 23.58
N ASN A 120 0.15 -11.40 22.89
CA ASN A 120 0.19 -12.17 21.62
C ASN A 120 0.03 -11.31 20.36
N ALA A 121 0.18 -9.97 20.46
CA ALA A 121 0.02 -9.02 19.34
C ALA A 121 -1.20 -9.35 18.45
N GLU A 122 -2.37 -9.57 19.06
CA GLU A 122 -3.58 -9.93 18.32
C GLU A 122 -4.25 -8.66 17.75
N VAL A 123 -4.70 -8.74 16.51
CA VAL A 123 -5.43 -7.65 15.84
C VAL A 123 -6.81 -8.15 15.43
N VAL A 124 -7.85 -7.35 15.70
CA VAL A 124 -9.22 -7.63 15.26
C VAL A 124 -9.52 -6.83 14.01
N ILE A 125 -9.96 -7.51 12.96
CA ILE A 125 -10.46 -6.89 11.74
C ILE A 125 -11.97 -7.10 11.67
N SER A 126 -12.74 -6.01 11.69
CA SER A 126 -14.19 -6.02 11.53
C SER A 126 -14.55 -5.53 10.13
N VAL A 127 -15.39 -6.30 9.42
CA VAL A 127 -15.92 -5.95 8.10
C VAL A 127 -17.44 -5.94 8.18
N VAL A 128 -18.05 -4.80 7.86
CA VAL A 128 -19.42 -4.50 8.27
C VAL A 128 -20.23 -3.90 7.12
N TRP A 129 -21.37 -4.53 6.83
CA TRP A 129 -22.44 -4.04 5.94
C TRP A 129 -23.69 -3.75 6.77
N ASP A 130 -24.70 -3.13 6.15
CA ASP A 130 -25.95 -2.76 6.83
C ASP A 130 -26.73 -3.96 7.43
N ILE A 131 -26.52 -5.17 6.91
CA ILE A 131 -27.26 -6.40 7.29
C ILE A 131 -26.39 -7.55 7.78
N SER A 132 -25.07 -7.36 7.85
CA SER A 132 -24.15 -8.43 8.28
C SER A 132 -22.80 -7.88 8.66
N TRP A 133 -22.15 -8.52 9.62
CA TRP A 133 -20.77 -8.21 9.98
C TRP A 133 -19.97 -9.47 10.26
N TYR A 134 -18.65 -9.36 10.09
CA TYR A 134 -17.68 -10.43 10.35
C TYR A 134 -16.48 -9.85 11.11
N GLN A 135 -16.03 -10.57 12.13
CA GLN A 135 -14.81 -10.26 12.85
C GLN A 135 -13.78 -11.37 12.66
N TYR A 136 -12.59 -10.96 12.27
CA TYR A 136 -11.43 -11.82 12.09
C TYR A 136 -10.40 -11.51 13.16
N ARG A 137 -9.78 -12.55 13.70
CA ARG A 137 -8.64 -12.44 14.60
C ARG A 137 -7.39 -12.75 13.79
N VAL A 138 -6.44 -11.83 13.83
CA VAL A 138 -5.13 -11.97 13.21
C VAL A 138 -4.08 -12.11 14.30
N THR A 139 -3.28 -13.16 14.21
CA THR A 139 -2.20 -13.48 15.15
C THR A 139 -0.97 -13.87 14.34
N PRO A 140 -0.01 -12.96 14.10
CA PRO A 140 1.10 -13.18 13.16
C PRO A 140 1.91 -14.45 13.43
N GLU A 141 2.20 -14.73 14.70
CA GLU A 141 3.03 -15.88 15.13
C GLU A 141 2.27 -17.21 15.17
N SER A 142 0.99 -17.24 14.79
CA SER A 142 0.17 -18.47 14.80
C SER A 142 0.35 -19.28 13.53
N GLY A 143 0.38 -20.61 13.64
CA GLY A 143 0.33 -21.51 12.48
C GLY A 143 -0.96 -21.38 11.65
N GLN A 144 -2.02 -20.81 12.25
CA GLN A 144 -3.19 -20.31 11.53
C GLN A 144 -3.34 -18.82 11.85
N PRO A 145 -2.72 -17.93 11.05
CA PRO A 145 -2.57 -16.52 11.43
C PRO A 145 -3.85 -15.70 11.25
N VAL A 146 -4.87 -16.22 10.56
CA VAL A 146 -6.18 -15.58 10.42
C VAL A 146 -7.28 -16.60 10.71
N ARG A 147 -8.23 -16.22 11.57
CA ARG A 147 -9.45 -16.99 11.82
C ARG A 147 -10.67 -16.09 11.88
N LEU A 148 -11.82 -16.61 11.44
CA LEU A 148 -13.12 -16.00 11.73
C LEU A 148 -13.41 -16.21 13.22
N ALA A 149 -13.59 -15.12 13.96
CA ALA A 149 -13.88 -15.17 15.38
C ALA A 149 -15.38 -15.07 15.63
N GLU A 150 -16.02 -14.08 15.02
CA GLU A 150 -17.43 -13.79 15.23
C GLU A 150 -18.10 -13.29 13.95
N ARG A 151 -19.43 -13.36 13.91
CA ARG A 151 -20.27 -12.80 12.85
C ARG A 151 -21.66 -12.53 13.39
N GLY A 152 -22.35 -11.57 12.81
CA GLY A 152 -23.74 -11.25 13.16
C GLY A 152 -24.49 -10.60 12.01
N HIS A 153 -25.73 -10.20 12.29
CA HIS A 153 -26.67 -9.69 11.28
C HIS A 153 -27.09 -8.24 11.53
N ASP A 154 -26.70 -7.69 12.68
CA ASP A 154 -26.96 -6.30 13.05
C ASP A 154 -25.64 -5.64 13.48
N PRO A 155 -25.15 -4.61 12.75
CA PRO A 155 -23.94 -3.88 13.13
C PRO A 155 -23.96 -3.30 14.55
N ARG A 156 -25.15 -3.12 15.16
CA ARG A 156 -25.30 -2.63 16.53
C ARG A 156 -24.91 -3.66 17.60
N GLU A 157 -24.72 -4.92 17.20
CA GLU A 157 -24.18 -5.97 18.07
C GLU A 157 -22.67 -5.82 18.32
N LEU A 158 -21.95 -5.10 17.44
CA LEU A 158 -20.52 -4.88 17.57
C LEU A 158 -20.20 -3.93 18.72
N GLU A 159 -19.22 -4.30 19.54
CA GLU A 159 -18.68 -3.40 20.54
C GLU A 159 -18.08 -2.14 19.89
N SER A 160 -18.26 -1.00 20.54
CA SER A 160 -17.90 0.32 19.99
C SER A 160 -16.42 0.42 19.60
N MET A 161 -15.52 -0.25 20.32
CA MET A 161 -14.09 -0.24 20.00
C MET A 161 -13.77 -0.81 18.61
N PHE A 162 -14.62 -1.68 18.07
CA PHE A 162 -14.45 -2.32 16.76
C PHE A 162 -15.16 -1.58 15.61
N THR A 163 -15.62 -0.34 15.88
CA THR A 163 -16.37 0.49 14.93
C THR A 163 -15.64 1.80 14.62
N SER A 164 -14.31 1.82 14.74
CA SER A 164 -13.49 3.00 14.45
C SER A 164 -13.46 3.38 12.96
N TRP A 165 -13.83 2.45 12.08
CA TRP A 165 -13.85 2.62 10.62
C TRP A 165 -12.55 3.23 10.05
N ASN A 166 -11.41 2.73 10.54
CA ASN A 166 -10.04 3.20 10.24
C ASN A 166 -9.36 2.41 9.12
N ALA A 167 -10.14 1.82 8.22
CA ALA A 167 -9.65 1.09 7.06
C ALA A 167 -10.71 1.03 5.97
N LYS A 168 -10.28 0.71 4.76
CA LYS A 168 -11.15 0.51 3.60
C LYS A 168 -10.87 -0.80 2.89
N LEU A 169 -11.90 -1.31 2.20
CA LEU A 169 -11.74 -2.36 1.21
C LEU A 169 -11.45 -1.71 -0.15
N THR A 170 -10.30 -2.00 -0.76
CA THR A 170 -9.94 -1.49 -2.09
C THR A 170 -10.76 -2.17 -3.19
N ALA A 171 -10.73 -1.62 -4.41
CA ALA A 171 -11.40 -2.21 -5.57
C ALA A 171 -10.90 -3.63 -5.90
N GLU A 172 -9.64 -3.94 -5.57
CA GLU A 172 -9.04 -5.27 -5.70
C GLU A 172 -9.45 -6.21 -4.55
N GLY A 173 -10.27 -5.74 -3.61
CA GLY A 173 -10.71 -6.50 -2.45
C GLY A 173 -9.61 -6.70 -1.41
N ARG A 174 -8.68 -5.75 -1.27
CA ARG A 174 -7.68 -5.75 -0.19
C ARG A 174 -8.12 -4.82 0.93
N ILE A 175 -7.83 -5.15 2.18
CA ILE A 175 -7.96 -4.23 3.30
C ILE A 175 -6.76 -3.31 3.32
N ALA A 176 -7.00 -2.01 3.38
CA ALA A 176 -6.00 -0.97 3.51
C ALA A 176 -6.34 -0.10 4.74
N PRO A 177 -5.55 -0.15 5.82
CA PRO A 177 -5.70 0.75 6.96
C PRO A 177 -5.51 2.21 6.55
N ASP A 178 -6.33 3.10 7.12
CA ASP A 178 -6.19 4.54 6.97
C ASP A 178 -5.10 5.03 7.92
N ILE A 179 -3.86 4.99 7.43
CA ILE A 179 -2.71 5.56 8.12
C ILE A 179 -2.67 7.05 7.76
N SER A 180 -2.93 7.92 8.72
CA SER A 180 -2.97 9.37 8.51
C SER A 180 -1.71 9.86 7.77
N PRO A 181 -1.83 10.38 6.53
CA PRO A 181 -0.79 11.21 5.97
C PRO A 181 -0.80 12.54 6.74
N LEU A 182 0.37 13.09 7.00
CA LEU A 182 0.55 14.37 7.72
C LEU A 182 -0.34 15.49 7.15
#